data_AF-A0A831TES3-F1
#
_entry.id   AF-A0A831TES3-F1
#
_cell.length_a   1.000
_cell.length_b   1.000
_cell.length_c   1.000
_cell.angle_alpha   90.00
_cell.angle_beta   90.00
_cell.angle_gamma   90.00
#
_symmetry.space_group_name_H-M   'P 1'
#
loop_
_entity.id
_entity.type
_entity.pdbx_description
1 polymer ?
#
loop_
_entity_poly.entity_id
_entity_poly.type
_entity_poly.pdbx_seq_one_letter_code
_entity_poly.pdbx_strand_id
1 'polypeptide(L)'
;IFALAEATWPEDPQAASALYRESEELFRSVGASWGLALPLTSLGRQALDAGRYEEARALFEEGLALRRAVDNTWWLAISLCGLGEVARCEGNYSLAETYFLEGLTIYRALGRTHNLAWPLRGLGYVALSKGDHLQAREFLRESLLLERELGATPSLAACLCGLAGLAGMCGDALRAARLFGAADALLERLGAKLEPADRVDRDRLIPQVSSCLLASAWSEAWQEGHSLPLDLAIEEALAIPAPGPDLPAEQVERSHRPGARHGPLTPREREVAGLVARGLSNRQIATQLFITEKTAANHIDHIMTKLNLRSRAQIAVWAVQNGLGPEPEA
;
A
#
# COMPACT_ATOMS: atom_id res chain seq x y z
N ILE A 1 33.86 5.00 -16.42
CA ILE A 1 33.81 3.88 -15.45
C ILE A 1 32.46 3.87 -14.74
N PHE A 2 32.09 4.86 -13.92
CA PHE A 2 30.77 4.90 -13.28
C PHE A 2 29.57 4.74 -14.25
N ALA A 3 29.50 5.55 -15.32
CA ALA A 3 28.42 5.43 -16.31
C ALA A 3 28.38 4.07 -17.02
N LEU A 4 29.53 3.39 -17.13
CA LEU A 4 29.60 2.02 -17.64
C LEU A 4 29.04 1.05 -16.60
N ALA A 5 29.37 1.22 -15.32
CA ALA A 5 28.83 0.42 -14.23
C ALA A 5 27.29 0.47 -14.16
N GLU A 6 26.70 1.66 -14.35
CA GLU A 6 25.24 1.83 -14.40
C GLU A 6 24.62 1.12 -15.60
N ALA A 7 25.26 1.20 -16.78
CA ALA A 7 24.78 0.51 -17.98
C ALA A 7 24.94 -1.01 -17.90
N THR A 8 25.99 -1.51 -17.23
CA THR A 8 26.26 -2.94 -17.05
C THR A 8 25.38 -3.57 -15.98
N TRP A 9 24.87 -2.79 -15.02
CA TRP A 9 24.11 -3.30 -13.87
C TRP A 9 22.95 -4.25 -14.21
N PRO A 10 22.08 -3.96 -15.20
CA PRO A 10 20.95 -4.86 -15.53
C PRO A 10 21.40 -6.21 -16.12
N GLU A 11 22.56 -6.26 -16.77
CA GLU A 11 23.05 -7.44 -17.50
C GLU A 11 24.03 -8.27 -16.68
N ASP A 12 24.96 -7.62 -15.99
CA ASP A 12 25.98 -8.25 -15.16
C ASP A 12 26.24 -7.42 -13.88
N PRO A 13 25.46 -7.68 -12.81
CA PRO A 13 25.64 -7.02 -11.53
C PRO A 13 27.04 -7.18 -10.94
N GLN A 14 27.73 -8.30 -11.20
CA GLN A 14 29.08 -8.54 -10.66
C GLN A 14 30.14 -7.70 -11.38
N ALA A 15 30.06 -7.62 -12.71
CA ALA A 15 30.92 -6.72 -13.48
C ALA A 15 30.65 -5.25 -13.13
N ALA A 16 29.38 -4.87 -12.97
CA ALA A 16 29.02 -3.53 -12.50
C ALA A 16 29.61 -3.23 -11.10
N SER A 17 29.53 -4.17 -10.14
CA SER A 17 30.19 -4.03 -8.83
C SER A 17 31.68 -3.76 -8.95
N ALA A 18 32.38 -4.49 -9.81
CA ALA A 18 33.81 -4.28 -10.03
C ALA A 18 34.11 -2.88 -10.57
N LEU A 19 33.31 -2.39 -11.52
CA LEU A 19 33.43 -1.04 -12.07
C LEU A 19 33.13 0.06 -11.04
N TYR A 20 32.16 -0.15 -10.14
CA TYR A 20 31.93 0.81 -9.04
C TYR A 20 33.12 0.88 -8.09
N ARG A 21 33.71 -0.26 -7.71
CA ARG A 21 34.93 -0.28 -6.86
C ARG A 21 36.12 0.37 -7.56
N GLU A 22 36.33 0.08 -8.84
CA GLU A 22 37.38 0.73 -9.64
C GLU A 22 37.17 2.26 -9.70
N SER A 23 35.92 2.70 -9.89
CA SER A 23 35.58 4.12 -9.86
C SER A 23 35.85 4.75 -8.48
N GLU A 24 35.53 4.05 -7.40
CA GLU A 24 35.79 4.48 -6.03
C GLU A 24 37.30 4.62 -5.77
N GLU A 25 38.08 3.58 -6.08
CA GLU A 25 39.53 3.56 -5.94
C GLU A 25 40.19 4.70 -6.72
N LEU A 26 39.73 4.95 -7.94
CA LEU A 26 40.22 6.06 -8.76
C LEU A 26 39.95 7.41 -8.09
N PHE A 27 38.71 7.65 -7.64
CA PHE A 27 38.37 8.91 -6.96
C PHE A 27 39.14 9.09 -5.65
N ARG A 28 39.38 8.02 -4.88
CA ARG A 28 40.25 8.05 -3.70
C ARG A 28 41.69 8.39 -4.07
N SER A 29 42.23 7.78 -5.12
CA SER A 29 43.62 7.98 -5.58
C SER A 29 43.92 9.43 -5.97
N VAL A 30 42.93 10.14 -6.51
CA VAL A 30 43.05 11.56 -6.90
C VAL A 30 42.54 12.53 -5.84
N GLY A 31 42.11 12.04 -4.67
CA GLY A 31 41.59 12.86 -3.57
C GLY A 31 40.26 13.58 -3.86
N ALA A 32 39.50 13.11 -4.85
CA ALA A 32 38.27 13.76 -5.30
C ALA A 32 37.04 13.23 -4.55
N SER A 33 36.79 13.77 -3.34
CA SER A 33 35.66 13.39 -2.48
C SER A 33 34.28 13.56 -3.14
N TRP A 34 34.12 14.54 -4.04
CA TRP A 34 32.87 14.78 -4.77
C TRP A 34 32.47 13.59 -5.66
N GLY A 35 33.44 12.83 -6.17
CA GLY A 35 33.21 11.70 -7.07
C GLY A 35 32.85 10.39 -6.36
N LEU A 36 33.12 10.29 -5.05
CA LEU A 36 32.89 9.07 -4.27
C LEU A 36 31.43 8.81 -3.93
N ALA A 37 30.59 9.86 -3.90
CA ALA A 37 29.19 9.76 -3.51
C ALA A 37 28.43 8.68 -4.32
N LEU A 38 28.56 8.74 -5.65
CA LEU A 38 27.85 7.86 -6.57
C LEU A 38 28.26 6.38 -6.42
N PRO A 39 29.56 6.02 -6.52
CA PRO A 39 30.04 4.66 -6.27
C PRO A 39 29.61 4.11 -4.90
N LEU A 40 29.74 4.91 -3.83
CA LEU A 40 29.39 4.46 -2.47
C LEU A 40 27.89 4.15 -2.33
N THR A 41 27.02 4.94 -2.95
CA THR A 41 25.57 4.64 -2.96
C THR A 41 25.25 3.38 -3.75
N SER A 42 25.85 3.20 -4.93
CA SER A 42 25.60 2.02 -5.76
C SER A 42 26.13 0.74 -5.10
N LEU A 43 27.31 0.79 -4.47
CA LEU A 43 27.87 -0.30 -3.67
C LEU A 43 27.05 -0.57 -2.41
N GLY A 44 26.55 0.46 -1.73
CA GLY A 44 25.69 0.33 -0.56
C GLY A 44 24.38 -0.40 -0.90
N ARG A 45 23.75 -0.03 -2.04
CA ARG A 45 22.55 -0.72 -2.55
C ARG A 45 22.83 -2.19 -2.90
N GLN A 46 23.99 -2.47 -3.50
CA GLN A 46 24.43 -3.84 -3.78
C GLN A 46 24.63 -4.69 -2.52
N ALA A 47 25.26 -4.11 -1.51
CA ALA A 47 25.45 -4.77 -0.23
C ALA A 47 24.08 -5.06 0.41
N LEU A 48 23.13 -4.12 0.34
CA LEU A 48 21.75 -4.31 0.79
C LEU A 48 21.04 -5.44 0.02
N ASP A 49 21.13 -5.45 -1.32
CA ASP A 49 20.54 -6.49 -2.19
C ASP A 49 21.10 -7.88 -1.89
N ALA A 50 22.38 -7.96 -1.49
CA ALA A 50 23.06 -9.19 -1.09
C ALA A 50 22.86 -9.56 0.39
N GLY A 51 22.10 -8.79 1.17
CA GLY A 51 21.89 -9.02 2.61
C GLY A 51 23.09 -8.69 3.50
N ARG A 52 24.10 -7.98 2.97
CA ARG A 52 25.32 -7.56 3.69
C ARG A 52 25.08 -6.21 4.36
N TYR A 53 24.23 -6.19 5.40
CA TYR A 53 23.73 -4.95 6.02
C TYR A 53 24.80 -4.11 6.70
N GLU A 54 25.79 -4.74 7.33
CA GLU A 54 26.92 -4.04 7.96
C GLU A 54 27.77 -3.29 6.93
N GLU A 55 28.08 -3.95 5.80
CA GLU A 55 28.79 -3.33 4.67
C GLU A 55 27.97 -2.20 4.04
N ALA A 56 26.66 -2.43 3.82
CA ALA A 56 25.77 -1.41 3.30
C ALA A 56 25.73 -0.16 4.19
N ARG A 57 25.62 -0.35 5.51
CA ARG A 57 25.67 0.73 6.49
C ARG A 57 26.96 1.52 6.39
N ALA A 58 28.11 0.85 6.42
CA ALA A 58 29.41 1.51 6.37
C ALA A 58 29.56 2.37 5.10
N LEU A 59 29.14 1.84 3.95
CA LEU A 59 29.17 2.56 2.67
C LEU A 59 28.27 3.79 2.66
N PHE A 60 27.04 3.68 3.19
CA PHE A 60 26.14 4.82 3.28
C PHE A 60 26.57 5.87 4.32
N GLU A 61 27.12 5.45 5.48
CA GLU A 61 27.67 6.35 6.50
C GLU A 61 28.89 7.12 5.98
N GLU A 62 29.79 6.45 5.26
CA GLU A 62 30.91 7.11 4.61
C GLU A 62 30.42 8.12 3.55
N GLY A 63 29.49 7.71 2.69
CA GLY A 63 28.89 8.60 1.72
C GLY A 63 28.24 9.81 2.37
N LEU A 64 27.50 9.62 3.47
CA LEU A 64 26.87 10.68 4.26
C LEU A 64 27.91 11.67 4.79
N ALA A 65 29.01 11.18 5.38
CA ALA A 65 30.08 12.01 5.92
C ALA A 65 30.75 12.87 4.82
N LEU A 66 31.04 12.27 3.67
CA LEU A 66 31.62 12.98 2.52
C LEU A 66 30.69 14.07 1.99
N ARG A 67 29.39 13.79 1.88
CA ARG A 67 28.38 14.72 1.37
C ARG A 67 28.15 15.90 2.31
N ARG A 68 28.19 15.67 3.63
CA ARG A 68 28.19 16.75 4.63
C ARG A 68 29.40 17.67 4.46
N ALA A 69 30.58 17.10 4.20
CA ALA A 69 31.81 17.90 4.05
C ALA A 69 31.82 18.80 2.80
N VAL A 70 31.06 18.44 1.75
CA VAL A 70 30.99 19.20 0.47
C VAL A 70 29.66 19.95 0.28
N ASP A 71 28.84 20.06 1.33
CA ASP A 71 27.52 20.70 1.35
C ASP A 71 26.57 20.25 0.22
N ASN A 72 26.65 18.97 -0.16
CA ASN A 72 25.79 18.41 -1.18
C ASN A 72 24.51 17.83 -0.57
N THR A 73 23.56 18.73 -0.31
CA THR A 73 22.29 18.43 0.36
C THR A 73 21.43 17.42 -0.39
N TRP A 74 21.43 17.39 -1.72
CA TRP A 74 20.63 16.41 -2.47
C TRP A 74 21.14 14.98 -2.25
N TRP A 75 22.44 14.77 -2.43
CA TRP A 75 23.05 13.46 -2.22
C TRP A 75 23.01 13.03 -0.75
N LEU A 76 23.01 13.99 0.19
CA LEU A 76 22.84 13.73 1.61
C LEU A 76 21.54 12.97 1.90
N ALA A 77 20.42 13.44 1.32
CA ALA A 77 19.11 12.81 1.48
C ALA A 77 19.07 11.36 0.95
N ILE A 78 19.77 11.08 -0.15
CA ILE A 78 19.91 9.71 -0.70
C ILE A 78 20.62 8.79 0.29
N SER A 79 21.69 9.27 0.93
CA SER A 79 22.44 8.51 1.94
C SER A 79 21.55 8.17 3.13
N LEU A 80 20.78 9.16 3.61
CA LEU A 80 19.86 8.99 4.72
C LEU A 80 18.77 7.97 4.38
N CYS A 81 18.16 8.05 3.19
CA CYS A 81 17.17 7.06 2.78
C CYS A 81 17.77 5.65 2.68
N GLY A 82 19.00 5.50 2.17
CA GLY A 82 19.72 4.23 2.16
C GLY A 82 19.97 3.67 3.56
N LEU A 83 20.38 4.51 4.51
CA LEU A 83 20.52 4.11 5.93
C LEU A 83 19.17 3.75 6.56
N GLY A 84 18.09 4.42 6.16
CA GLY A 84 16.72 4.08 6.55
C GLY A 84 16.32 2.69 6.09
N GLU A 85 16.64 2.32 4.84
CA GLU A 85 16.37 0.97 4.32
C GLU A 85 17.21 -0.10 5.02
N VAL A 86 18.49 0.17 5.31
CA VAL A 86 19.34 -0.73 6.12
C VAL A 86 18.70 -0.96 7.50
N ALA A 87 18.31 0.13 8.18
CA ALA A 87 17.69 0.04 9.49
C ALA A 87 16.34 -0.70 9.48
N ARG A 88 15.54 -0.57 8.39
CA ARG A 88 14.33 -1.38 8.18
C ARG A 88 14.64 -2.87 8.04
N CYS A 89 15.62 -3.24 7.21
CA CYS A 89 16.05 -4.63 7.03
C CYS A 89 16.51 -5.29 8.34
N GLU A 90 17.09 -4.51 9.26
CA GLU A 90 17.52 -4.99 10.58
C GLU A 90 16.41 -4.93 11.65
N GLY A 91 15.21 -4.45 11.29
CA GLY A 91 14.09 -4.29 12.21
C GLY A 91 14.20 -3.12 13.18
N ASN A 92 15.18 -2.22 13.00
CA ASN A 92 15.34 -1.01 13.81
C ASN A 92 14.48 0.15 13.26
N TYR A 93 13.16 0.00 13.37
CA TYR A 93 12.19 0.92 12.80
C TYR A 93 12.26 2.35 13.39
N SER A 94 12.70 2.53 14.64
CA SER A 94 12.88 3.87 15.23
C SER A 94 14.07 4.62 14.62
N LEU A 95 15.18 3.92 14.36
CA LEU A 95 16.31 4.51 13.66
C LEU A 95 15.97 4.78 12.19
N ALA A 96 15.26 3.86 11.54
CA ALA A 96 14.78 4.06 10.17
C ALA A 96 13.91 5.32 10.04
N GLU A 97 12.97 5.52 10.97
CA GLU A 97 12.14 6.72 11.03
C GLU A 97 12.97 8.01 11.06
N THR A 98 14.00 8.03 11.91
CA THR A 98 14.88 9.20 12.07
C THR A 98 15.55 9.54 10.74
N TYR A 99 16.11 8.55 10.06
CA TYR A 99 16.78 8.75 8.78
C TYR A 99 15.82 9.18 7.67
N PHE A 100 14.65 8.55 7.54
CA PHE A 100 13.67 8.93 6.53
C PHE A 100 13.09 10.33 6.77
N LEU A 101 12.84 10.72 8.02
CA LEU A 101 12.37 12.08 8.35
C LEU A 101 13.42 13.15 8.03
N GLU A 102 14.70 12.91 8.31
CA GLU A 102 15.79 13.82 7.95
C GLU A 102 15.90 13.95 6.42
N GLY A 103 15.88 12.82 5.69
CA GLY A 103 15.89 12.81 4.22
C GLY A 103 14.68 13.51 3.60
N LEU A 104 13.48 13.24 4.12
CA LEU A 104 12.23 13.87 3.68
C LEU A 104 12.28 15.40 3.88
N THR A 105 12.80 15.86 5.03
CA THR A 105 12.94 17.28 5.33
C THR A 105 13.85 17.97 4.31
N ILE A 106 14.97 17.33 3.96
CA ILE A 106 15.90 17.85 2.95
C ILE A 106 15.24 17.90 1.57
N TYR A 107 14.59 16.83 1.12
CA TYR A 107 13.92 16.84 -0.19
C TYR A 107 12.81 17.89 -0.30
N ARG A 108 12.05 18.12 0.79
CA ARG A 108 11.05 19.20 0.87
C ARG A 108 11.72 20.57 0.74
N ALA A 109 12.81 20.82 1.45
CA ALA A 109 13.56 22.08 1.35
C ALA A 109 14.13 22.34 -0.05
N LEU A 110 14.49 21.28 -0.78
CA LEU A 110 14.97 21.35 -2.16
C LEU A 110 13.85 21.48 -3.22
N GLY A 111 12.57 21.41 -2.83
CA GLY A 111 11.43 21.45 -3.75
C GLY A 111 11.35 20.23 -4.69
N ARG A 112 11.97 19.10 -4.33
CA ARG A 112 12.06 17.90 -5.16
C ARG A 112 10.90 16.96 -4.87
N THR A 113 9.75 17.23 -5.46
CA THR A 113 8.47 16.54 -5.18
C THR A 113 8.51 15.03 -5.42
N HIS A 114 9.07 14.58 -6.54
CA HIS A 114 9.16 13.16 -6.87
C HIS A 114 10.10 12.37 -5.93
N ASN A 115 11.14 13.00 -5.40
CA ASN A 115 12.06 12.36 -4.46
C ASN A 115 11.44 12.12 -3.07
N LEU A 116 10.26 12.67 -2.79
CA LEU A 116 9.55 12.44 -1.54
C LEU A 116 8.98 11.01 -1.47
N ALA A 117 8.68 10.37 -2.62
CA ALA A 117 8.07 9.05 -2.66
C ALA A 117 8.87 8.00 -1.86
N TRP A 118 10.18 7.95 -2.04
CA TRP A 118 11.03 6.97 -1.36
C TRP A 118 10.98 7.07 0.18
N PRO A 119 11.31 8.21 0.82
CA PRO A 119 11.20 8.32 2.27
C PRO A 119 9.77 8.22 2.78
N LEU A 120 8.75 8.64 2.02
CA LEU A 120 7.34 8.46 2.39
C LEU A 120 6.96 6.98 2.42
N ARG A 121 7.33 6.18 1.40
CA ARG A 121 7.19 4.72 1.44
C ARG A 121 7.88 4.13 2.68
N GLY A 122 9.13 4.54 2.92
CA GLY A 122 9.90 4.17 4.11
C GLY A 122 9.15 4.38 5.41
N LEU A 123 8.66 5.60 5.62
CA LEU A 123 7.89 5.99 6.81
C LEU A 123 6.56 5.25 6.91
N GLY A 124 5.92 4.96 5.78
CA GLY A 124 4.72 4.15 5.71
C GLY A 124 4.89 2.76 6.31
N TYR A 125 5.95 2.05 5.91
CA TYR A 125 6.28 0.73 6.44
C TYR A 125 6.76 0.76 7.89
N VAL A 126 7.50 1.80 8.28
CA VAL A 126 7.85 2.05 9.68
C VAL A 126 6.59 2.22 10.53
N ALA A 127 5.63 3.01 10.07
CA ALA A 127 4.36 3.24 10.77
C ALA A 127 3.54 1.96 10.88
N LEU A 128 3.44 1.14 9.82
CA LEU A 128 2.83 -0.20 9.88
C LEU A 128 3.48 -1.08 10.94
N SER A 129 4.81 -1.10 10.99
CA SER A 129 5.57 -1.90 11.95
C SER A 129 5.39 -1.46 13.40
N LYS A 130 5.07 -0.19 13.62
CA LYS A 130 4.74 0.39 14.93
C LYS A 130 3.24 0.32 15.27
N GLY A 131 2.39 -0.11 14.34
CA GLY A 131 0.94 -0.13 14.51
C GLY A 131 0.25 1.23 14.34
N ASP A 132 0.96 2.26 13.84
CA ASP A 132 0.34 3.55 13.52
C ASP A 132 -0.31 3.49 12.14
N HIS A 133 -1.51 2.94 12.10
CA HIS A 133 -2.27 2.73 10.87
C HIS A 133 -2.68 4.06 10.20
N LEU A 134 -2.83 5.13 10.98
CA LEU A 134 -3.21 6.44 10.46
C LEU A 134 -2.03 7.04 9.68
N GLN A 135 -0.85 7.11 10.27
CA GLN A 135 0.34 7.61 9.59
C GLN A 135 0.76 6.70 8.44
N ALA A 136 0.67 5.38 8.61
CA ALA A 136 0.94 4.43 7.53
C ALA A 136 0.10 4.73 6.29
N ARG A 137 -1.21 4.97 6.47
CA ARG A 137 -2.12 5.32 5.37
C ARG A 137 -1.67 6.61 4.69
N GLU A 138 -1.44 7.67 5.44
CA GLU A 138 -1.11 8.98 4.85
C GLU A 138 0.20 8.91 4.06
N PHE A 139 1.26 8.34 4.64
CA PHE A 139 2.56 8.23 3.98
C PHE A 139 2.54 7.32 2.75
N LEU A 140 1.94 6.12 2.84
CA LEU A 140 1.87 5.20 1.70
C LEU A 140 0.96 5.73 0.59
N ARG A 141 -0.12 6.43 0.94
CA ARG A 141 -1.03 7.07 -0.03
C ARG A 141 -0.33 8.20 -0.78
N GLU A 142 0.38 9.08 -0.07
CA GLU A 142 1.15 10.17 -0.68
C GLU A 142 2.24 9.60 -1.60
N SER A 143 2.98 8.59 -1.14
CA SER A 143 3.98 7.89 -1.95
C SER A 143 3.36 7.25 -3.20
N LEU A 144 2.22 6.55 -3.08
CA LEU A 144 1.56 5.90 -4.21
C LEU A 144 1.16 6.91 -5.29
N LEU A 145 0.67 8.09 -4.89
CA LEU A 145 0.28 9.15 -5.83
C LEU A 145 1.49 9.72 -6.57
N LEU A 146 2.62 9.94 -5.88
CA LEU A 146 3.86 10.40 -6.50
C LEU A 146 4.44 9.36 -7.46
N GLU A 147 4.44 8.07 -7.08
CA GLU A 147 4.90 6.99 -7.95
C GLU A 147 3.99 6.82 -9.18
N ARG A 148 2.68 7.04 -9.03
CA ARG A 148 1.74 7.03 -10.18
C ARG A 148 2.13 8.06 -11.24
N GLU A 149 2.60 9.25 -10.84
CA GLU A 149 3.06 10.29 -11.77
C GLU A 149 4.33 9.87 -12.53
N LEU A 150 5.17 9.02 -11.93
CA LEU A 150 6.38 8.47 -12.56
C LEU A 150 6.09 7.27 -13.46
N GLY A 151 4.91 6.67 -13.34
CA GLY A 151 4.45 5.54 -14.14
C GLY A 151 4.59 4.19 -13.42
N ALA A 152 4.61 3.11 -14.20
CA ALA A 152 4.71 1.75 -13.67
C ALA A 152 6.13 1.48 -13.13
N THR A 153 6.31 1.54 -11.80
CA THR A 153 7.60 1.30 -11.13
C THR A 153 7.51 0.16 -10.11
N PRO A 154 8.64 -0.50 -9.76
CA PRO A 154 8.69 -1.44 -8.64
C PRO A 154 8.32 -0.77 -7.31
N SER A 155 8.62 0.52 -7.14
CA SER A 155 8.25 1.32 -5.96
C SER A 155 6.73 1.50 -5.84
N LEU A 156 6.00 1.61 -6.96
CA LEU A 156 4.53 1.61 -6.98
C LEU A 156 4.00 0.28 -6.45
N ALA A 157 4.57 -0.85 -6.91
CA ALA A 157 4.21 -2.18 -6.39
C ALA A 157 4.49 -2.31 -4.87
N ALA A 158 5.59 -1.72 -4.39
CA ALA A 158 5.87 -1.65 -2.95
C ALA A 158 4.80 -0.84 -2.19
N CYS A 159 4.36 0.30 -2.72
CA CYS A 159 3.26 1.06 -2.12
C CYS A 159 1.96 0.25 -2.05
N LEU A 160 1.63 -0.50 -3.11
CA LEU A 160 0.49 -1.43 -3.10
C LEU A 160 0.63 -2.52 -2.04
N CYS A 161 1.83 -3.10 -1.86
CA CYS A 161 2.09 -4.08 -0.80
C CYS A 161 1.91 -3.51 0.60
N GLY A 162 2.41 -2.29 0.86
CA GLY A 162 2.23 -1.62 2.14
C GLY A 162 0.74 -1.36 2.42
N LEU A 163 0.01 -0.84 1.44
CA LEU A 163 -1.43 -0.58 1.56
C LEU A 163 -2.25 -1.88 1.66
N ALA A 164 -1.81 -2.97 1.04
CA ALA A 164 -2.38 -4.30 1.24
C ALA A 164 -2.25 -4.75 2.71
N GLY A 165 -1.06 -4.59 3.30
CA GLY A 165 -0.83 -4.81 4.72
C GLY A 165 -1.77 -4.00 5.60
N LEU A 166 -1.88 -2.68 5.33
CA LEU A 166 -2.79 -1.79 6.04
C LEU A 166 -4.26 -2.25 5.95
N ALA A 167 -4.72 -2.62 4.76
CA ALA A 167 -6.09 -3.11 4.54
C ALA A 167 -6.36 -4.36 5.39
N GLY A 168 -5.40 -5.29 5.43
CA GLY A 168 -5.47 -6.49 6.27
C GLY A 168 -5.54 -6.17 7.77
N MET A 169 -4.70 -5.24 8.25
CA MET A 169 -4.70 -4.79 9.65
C MET A 169 -6.00 -4.05 10.03
N CYS A 170 -6.68 -3.45 9.05
CA CYS A 170 -8.02 -2.85 9.21
C CYS A 170 -9.17 -3.88 9.04
N GLY A 171 -8.86 -5.17 8.88
CA GLY A 171 -9.84 -6.26 8.78
C GLY A 171 -10.35 -6.56 7.37
N ASP A 172 -9.83 -5.91 6.33
CA ASP A 172 -10.18 -6.17 4.92
C ASP A 172 -9.12 -7.06 4.24
N ALA A 173 -9.06 -8.32 4.69
CA ALA A 173 -8.11 -9.31 4.18
C ALA A 173 -8.34 -9.67 2.69
N LEU A 174 -9.55 -9.49 2.16
CA LEU A 174 -9.83 -9.73 0.73
C LEU A 174 -9.25 -8.62 -0.13
N ARG A 175 -9.41 -7.35 0.26
CA ARG A 175 -8.74 -6.22 -0.40
C ARG A 175 -7.23 -6.38 -0.33
N ALA A 176 -6.69 -6.77 0.82
CA ALA A 176 -5.27 -7.03 0.96
C ALA A 176 -4.76 -8.07 -0.04
N ALA A 177 -5.43 -9.22 -0.17
CA ALA A 177 -5.07 -10.25 -1.13
C ALA A 177 -5.09 -9.72 -2.57
N ARG A 178 -6.12 -8.96 -2.97
CA ARG A 178 -6.19 -8.32 -4.29
C ARG A 178 -5.02 -7.35 -4.52
N LEU A 179 -4.72 -6.49 -3.56
CA LEU A 179 -3.64 -5.51 -3.68
C LEU A 179 -2.25 -6.16 -3.75
N PHE A 180 -2.02 -7.25 -3.01
CA PHE A 180 -0.80 -8.04 -3.16
C PHE A 180 -0.72 -8.71 -4.54
N GLY A 181 -1.82 -9.28 -5.03
CA GLY A 181 -1.87 -9.85 -6.37
C GLY A 181 -1.59 -8.83 -7.48
N ALA A 182 -2.14 -7.62 -7.36
CA ALA A 182 -1.89 -6.53 -8.29
C ALA A 182 -0.42 -6.05 -8.26
N ALA A 183 0.19 -6.01 -7.07
CA ALA A 183 1.61 -5.69 -6.92
C ALA A 183 2.50 -6.74 -7.60
N ASP A 184 2.18 -8.03 -7.44
CA ASP A 184 2.93 -9.11 -8.09
C ASP A 184 2.78 -9.08 -9.61
N ALA A 185 1.56 -8.87 -10.15
CA ALA A 185 1.34 -8.70 -11.58
C ALA A 185 2.15 -7.52 -12.16
N LEU A 186 2.25 -6.42 -11.42
CA LEU A 186 3.06 -5.28 -11.80
C LEU A 186 4.56 -5.62 -11.84
N LEU A 187 5.07 -6.30 -10.82
CA LEU A 187 6.48 -6.71 -10.76
C LEU A 187 6.85 -7.68 -11.88
N GLU A 188 5.98 -8.66 -12.16
CA GLU A 188 6.14 -9.62 -13.27
C GLU A 188 6.20 -8.90 -14.61
N ARG A 189 5.28 -7.96 -14.86
CA ARG A 189 5.24 -7.16 -16.10
C ARG A 189 6.50 -6.32 -16.29
N LEU A 190 7.09 -5.84 -15.20
CA LEU A 190 8.33 -5.06 -15.22
C LEU A 190 9.59 -5.94 -15.27
N GLY A 191 9.47 -7.26 -15.09
CA GLY A 191 10.61 -8.15 -14.90
C GLY A 191 11.45 -7.77 -13.66
N ALA A 192 10.82 -7.16 -12.66
CA ALA A 192 11.48 -6.53 -11.53
C ALA A 192 11.22 -7.26 -10.22
N LYS A 193 12.00 -6.92 -9.20
CA LYS A 193 11.81 -7.39 -7.82
C LYS A 193 11.67 -6.17 -6.91
N LEU A 194 10.92 -6.32 -5.81
CA LEU A 194 10.89 -5.32 -4.74
C LEU A 194 12.28 -5.11 -4.15
N GLU A 195 12.54 -3.95 -3.57
CA GLU A 195 13.76 -3.69 -2.79
C GLU A 195 13.84 -4.62 -1.56
N PRO A 196 15.05 -4.89 -1.02
CA PRO A 196 15.23 -5.84 0.09
C PRO A 196 14.34 -5.57 1.30
N ALA A 197 14.25 -4.32 1.75
CA ALA A 197 13.42 -3.94 2.90
C ALA A 197 11.93 -4.16 2.62
N ASP A 198 11.45 -3.79 1.42
CA ASP A 198 10.04 -3.99 1.04
C ASP A 198 9.69 -5.48 0.91
N ARG A 199 10.63 -6.33 0.47
CA ARG A 199 10.45 -7.80 0.48
C ARG A 199 10.31 -8.32 1.90
N VAL A 200 11.21 -7.93 2.80
CA VAL A 200 11.16 -8.35 4.21
C VAL A 200 9.83 -7.96 4.86
N ASP A 201 9.39 -6.71 4.65
CA ASP A 201 8.13 -6.24 5.21
C ASP A 201 6.91 -6.94 4.58
N ARG A 202 6.92 -7.16 3.25
CA ARG A 202 5.86 -7.93 2.57
C ARG A 202 5.76 -9.37 3.10
N ASP A 203 6.90 -10.05 3.22
CA ASP A 203 6.97 -11.44 3.70
C ASP A 203 6.53 -11.54 5.16
N ARG A 204 6.68 -10.46 5.94
CA ARG A 204 6.12 -10.32 7.29
C ARG A 204 4.60 -10.08 7.28
N LEU A 205 4.09 -9.27 6.35
CA LEU A 205 2.68 -8.86 6.28
C LEU A 205 1.77 -9.98 5.74
N ILE A 206 2.18 -10.69 4.69
CA ILE A 206 1.34 -11.70 4.02
C ILE A 206 0.81 -12.76 4.99
N PRO A 207 1.63 -13.43 5.84
CA PRO A 207 1.14 -14.44 6.78
C PRO A 207 0.17 -13.88 7.81
N GLN A 208 0.37 -12.64 8.27
CA GLN A 208 -0.53 -11.98 9.23
C GLN A 208 -1.93 -11.83 8.65
N VAL A 209 -2.02 -11.37 7.39
CA VAL A 209 -3.32 -11.11 6.76
C VAL A 209 -3.98 -12.37 6.20
N SER A 210 -3.20 -13.23 5.55
CA SER A 210 -3.71 -14.48 4.94
C SER A 210 -4.30 -15.43 5.96
N SER A 211 -3.81 -15.43 7.21
CA SER A 211 -4.37 -16.23 8.31
C SER A 211 -5.83 -15.89 8.65
N CYS A 212 -6.32 -14.72 8.25
CA CYS A 212 -7.70 -14.29 8.47
C CYS A 212 -8.70 -14.87 7.44
N LEU A 213 -8.23 -15.60 6.43
CA LEU A 213 -9.05 -16.16 5.35
C LEU A 213 -8.83 -17.66 5.18
N LEU A 214 -9.78 -18.31 4.53
CA LEU A 214 -9.55 -19.65 3.96
C LEU A 214 -8.53 -19.53 2.82
N ALA A 215 -7.65 -20.54 2.68
CA ALA A 215 -6.63 -20.56 1.64
C ALA A 215 -7.20 -20.39 0.21
N SER A 216 -8.38 -20.97 -0.06
CA SER A 216 -9.06 -20.80 -1.35
C SER A 216 -9.51 -19.36 -1.58
N ALA A 217 -10.11 -18.71 -0.58
CA ALA A 217 -10.56 -17.32 -0.67
C ALA A 217 -9.38 -16.35 -0.82
N TRP A 218 -8.26 -16.61 -0.14
CA TRP A 218 -7.01 -15.87 -0.34
C TRP A 218 -6.50 -16.01 -1.78
N SER A 219 -6.42 -17.25 -2.29
CA SER A 219 -5.95 -17.55 -3.64
C SER A 219 -6.84 -16.91 -4.71
N GLU A 220 -8.17 -17.01 -4.58
CA GLU A 220 -9.13 -16.40 -5.49
C GLU A 220 -8.99 -14.87 -5.51
N ALA A 221 -8.98 -14.22 -4.35
CA ALA A 221 -8.82 -12.77 -4.28
C ALA A 221 -7.44 -12.31 -4.79
N TRP A 222 -6.38 -13.08 -4.54
CA TRP A 222 -5.08 -12.80 -5.13
C TRP A 222 -5.11 -12.84 -6.65
N GLN A 223 -5.73 -13.86 -7.25
CA GLN A 223 -5.86 -13.98 -8.71
C GLN A 223 -6.75 -12.90 -9.32
N GLU A 224 -7.83 -12.52 -8.64
CA GLU A 224 -8.64 -11.35 -9.02
C GLU A 224 -7.79 -10.08 -9.08
N GLY A 225 -6.96 -9.85 -8.05
CA GLY A 225 -6.04 -8.73 -7.98
C GLY A 225 -4.95 -8.77 -9.04
N HIS A 226 -4.38 -9.94 -9.31
CA HIS A 226 -3.37 -10.15 -10.35
C HIS A 226 -3.91 -9.79 -11.75
N SER A 227 -5.19 -10.08 -11.99
CA SER A 227 -5.88 -9.72 -13.23
C SER A 227 -6.43 -8.28 -13.27
N LEU A 228 -6.32 -7.53 -12.16
CA LEU A 228 -6.92 -6.20 -12.03
C LEU A 228 -6.07 -5.15 -12.79
N PRO A 229 -6.69 -4.31 -13.65
CA PRO A 229 -5.98 -3.18 -14.25
C PRO A 229 -5.33 -2.28 -13.18
N LEU A 230 -4.09 -1.85 -13.44
CA LEU A 230 -3.29 -1.09 -12.47
C LEU A 230 -4.00 0.15 -11.92
N ASP A 231 -4.72 0.91 -12.77
CA ASP A 231 -5.45 2.09 -12.32
C ASP A 231 -6.55 1.74 -11.29
N LEU A 232 -7.25 0.62 -11.49
CA LEU A 232 -8.26 0.13 -10.53
C LEU A 232 -7.63 -0.38 -9.24
N ALA A 233 -6.46 -1.03 -9.32
CA ALA A 233 -5.71 -1.43 -8.14
C ALA A 233 -5.24 -0.22 -7.31
N ILE A 234 -4.78 0.84 -7.98
CA ILE A 234 -4.44 2.12 -7.34
C ILE A 234 -5.69 2.73 -6.70
N GLU A 235 -6.81 2.80 -7.40
CA GLU A 235 -8.06 3.32 -6.84
C GLU A 235 -8.53 2.52 -5.61
N GLU A 236 -8.44 1.20 -5.65
CA GLU A 236 -8.78 0.33 -4.51
C GLU A 236 -7.85 0.57 -3.31
N ALA A 237 -6.55 0.75 -3.55
CA ALA A 237 -5.57 1.07 -2.52
C ALA A 237 -5.83 2.46 -1.91
N LEU A 238 -6.16 3.45 -2.75
CA LEU A 238 -6.49 4.82 -2.32
C LEU A 238 -7.82 4.89 -1.56
N ALA A 239 -8.73 3.92 -1.76
CA ALA A 239 -10.02 3.82 -1.10
C ALA A 239 -9.98 3.08 0.25
N ILE A 240 -8.79 2.74 0.76
CA ILE A 240 -8.64 2.21 2.13
C ILE A 240 -9.09 3.31 3.10
N PRO A 241 -10.13 3.05 3.92
CA PRO A 241 -10.65 4.06 4.82
C PRO A 241 -9.59 4.45 5.84
N ALA A 242 -9.72 5.67 6.38
CA ALA A 242 -9.00 5.99 7.59
C ALA A 242 -9.38 4.99 8.69
N PRO A 243 -8.41 4.39 9.41
CA PRO A 243 -8.73 3.75 10.69
C PRO A 243 -9.50 4.79 11.49
N GLY A 244 -10.69 4.41 11.97
CA GLY A 244 -11.47 5.30 12.83
C GLY A 244 -10.64 5.70 14.05
N PRO A 245 -10.96 6.82 14.72
CA PRO A 245 -10.43 7.05 16.07
C PRO A 245 -10.75 5.82 16.91
N ASP A 246 -9.77 5.27 17.64
CA ASP A 246 -9.90 4.04 18.44
C ASP A 246 -11.27 3.99 19.13
N LEU A 247 -12.19 3.20 18.56
CA LEU A 247 -13.48 2.99 19.18
C LEU A 247 -13.27 2.03 20.37
N PRO A 248 -13.84 2.32 21.55
CA PRO A 248 -13.70 1.47 22.72
C PRO A 248 -14.03 -0.01 22.40
N ALA A 249 -13.24 -0.94 22.93
CA ALA A 249 -13.29 -2.37 22.64
C ALA A 249 -14.69 -3.01 22.72
N GLU A 250 -15.61 -2.45 23.51
CA GLU A 250 -17.01 -2.92 23.61
C GLU A 250 -17.82 -2.76 22.31
N GLN A 251 -17.47 -1.81 21.43
CA GLN A 251 -18.13 -1.66 20.13
C GLN A 251 -17.53 -2.59 19.07
N VAL A 252 -16.27 -3.00 19.24
CA VAL A 252 -15.58 -3.96 18.37
C VAL A 252 -16.23 -5.35 18.47
N GLU A 253 -16.66 -5.78 19.66
CA GLU A 253 -17.38 -7.04 19.83
C GLU A 253 -18.76 -7.07 19.16
N ARG A 254 -19.42 -5.91 19.04
CA ARG A 254 -20.70 -5.80 18.31
C ARG A 254 -20.54 -5.91 16.80
N SER A 255 -19.40 -5.48 16.26
CA SER A 255 -19.06 -5.57 14.82
C SER A 255 -18.57 -6.95 14.36
N HIS A 256 -18.20 -7.85 15.27
CA HIS A 256 -17.71 -9.20 14.94
C HIS A 256 -18.82 -10.25 14.79
N ARG A 257 -20.10 -9.86 14.73
CA ARG A 257 -21.17 -10.79 14.34
C ARG A 257 -21.11 -11.05 12.84
N PRO A 258 -21.10 -12.31 12.37
CA PRO A 258 -21.09 -12.63 10.94
C PRO A 258 -22.38 -12.08 10.30
N GLY A 259 -22.24 -11.06 9.47
CA GLY A 259 -23.34 -10.33 8.82
C GLY A 259 -23.13 -8.82 8.68
N ALA A 260 -22.15 -8.24 9.38
CA ALA A 260 -21.96 -6.78 9.46
C ALA A 260 -20.97 -6.17 8.45
N ARG A 261 -20.71 -6.80 7.29
CA ARG A 261 -19.79 -6.22 6.28
C ARG A 261 -20.34 -4.97 5.60
N HIS A 262 -21.63 -4.72 5.73
CA HIS A 262 -22.25 -3.46 5.38
C HIS A 262 -23.13 -3.08 6.56
N GLY A 263 -22.94 -1.90 7.16
CA GLY A 263 -23.74 -1.44 8.29
C GLY A 263 -25.26 -1.55 8.04
N PRO A 264 -26.10 -1.29 9.07
CA PRO A 264 -27.55 -1.42 8.93
C PRO A 264 -28.06 -0.65 7.71
N LEU A 265 -29.10 -1.18 7.05
CA LEU A 265 -29.71 -0.52 5.89
C LEU A 265 -29.95 0.96 6.20
N THR A 266 -29.50 1.83 5.29
CA THR A 266 -29.76 3.26 5.38
C THR A 266 -31.27 3.51 5.43
N PRO A 267 -31.72 4.67 5.94
CA PRO A 267 -33.15 5.02 5.94
C PRO A 267 -33.80 4.82 4.56
N ARG A 268 -33.07 5.17 3.49
CA ARG A 268 -33.54 5.01 2.11
C ARG A 268 -33.63 3.56 1.66
N GLU A 269 -32.67 2.73 2.02
CA GLU A 269 -32.70 1.29 1.71
C GLU A 269 -33.80 0.57 2.50
N ARG A 270 -34.09 0.99 3.74
CA ARG A 270 -35.24 0.45 4.51
C ARG A 270 -36.57 0.80 3.86
N GLU A 271 -36.72 2.02 3.37
CA GLU A 271 -37.91 2.47 2.65
C GLU A 271 -38.11 1.65 1.35
N VAL A 272 -37.05 1.44 0.57
CA VAL A 272 -37.07 0.58 -0.62
C VAL A 272 -37.41 -0.86 -0.26
N ALA A 273 -36.82 -1.42 0.80
CA ALA A 273 -37.12 -2.78 1.26
C ALA A 273 -38.60 -2.95 1.68
N GLY A 274 -39.18 -1.94 2.36
CA GLY A 274 -40.59 -1.93 2.70
C GLY A 274 -41.52 -1.84 1.48
N LEU A 275 -41.14 -1.09 0.44
CA LEU A 275 -41.87 -1.06 -0.83
C LEU A 275 -41.79 -2.40 -1.58
N VAL A 276 -40.64 -3.07 -1.51
CA VAL A 276 -40.48 -4.43 -2.05
C VAL A 276 -41.38 -5.42 -1.30
N ALA A 277 -41.50 -5.31 0.03
CA ALA A 277 -42.41 -6.13 0.82
C ALA A 277 -43.90 -5.91 0.49
N ARG A 278 -44.27 -4.70 0.04
CA ARG A 278 -45.61 -4.40 -0.50
C ARG A 278 -45.83 -4.90 -1.93
N GLY A 279 -44.85 -5.58 -2.53
CA GLY A 279 -44.98 -6.18 -3.87
C GLY A 279 -44.84 -5.19 -5.03
N LEU A 280 -44.40 -3.95 -4.78
CA LEU A 280 -44.22 -2.97 -5.84
C LEU A 280 -43.06 -3.37 -6.75
N SER A 281 -43.14 -3.04 -8.04
CA SER A 281 -42.07 -3.17 -9.04
C SER A 281 -41.06 -2.01 -8.97
N ASN A 282 -39.89 -2.13 -9.62
CA ASN A 282 -38.87 -1.07 -9.66
C ASN A 282 -39.42 0.26 -10.19
N ARG A 283 -40.26 0.22 -11.23
CA ARG A 283 -40.94 1.39 -11.78
C ARG A 283 -41.91 2.05 -10.80
N GLN A 284 -42.66 1.26 -10.03
CA GLN A 284 -43.58 1.77 -9.01
C GLN A 284 -42.81 2.35 -7.81
N ILE A 285 -41.74 1.69 -7.37
CA ILE A 285 -40.82 2.21 -6.35
C ILE A 285 -40.24 3.55 -6.80
N ALA A 286 -39.74 3.62 -8.04
CA ALA A 286 -39.18 4.83 -8.61
C ALA A 286 -40.18 5.99 -8.63
N THR A 287 -41.43 5.71 -9.02
CA THR A 287 -42.52 6.68 -9.03
C THR A 287 -42.85 7.18 -7.61
N GLN A 288 -42.97 6.26 -6.64
CA GLN A 288 -43.34 6.60 -5.26
C GLN A 288 -42.24 7.36 -4.52
N LEU A 289 -40.98 7.10 -4.88
CA LEU A 289 -39.81 7.69 -4.25
C LEU A 289 -39.25 8.90 -5.01
N PHE A 290 -39.87 9.31 -6.12
CA PHE A 290 -39.41 10.37 -7.01
C PHE A 290 -37.95 10.19 -7.48
N ILE A 291 -37.60 8.96 -7.87
CA ILE A 291 -36.27 8.59 -8.42
C ILE A 291 -36.42 7.89 -9.78
N THR A 292 -35.30 7.59 -10.44
CA THR A 292 -35.33 6.80 -11.68
C THR A 292 -35.48 5.30 -11.40
N GLU A 293 -36.01 4.55 -12.37
CA GLU A 293 -36.13 3.08 -12.28
C GLU A 293 -34.77 2.40 -12.11
N LYS A 294 -33.72 2.94 -12.74
CA LYS A 294 -32.33 2.48 -12.56
C LYS A 294 -31.83 2.71 -11.14
N THR A 295 -32.16 3.85 -10.53
CA THR A 295 -31.81 4.14 -9.13
C THR A 295 -32.53 3.18 -8.16
N ALA A 296 -33.79 2.84 -8.43
CA ALA A 296 -34.52 1.84 -7.65
C ALA A 296 -33.88 0.44 -7.77
N ALA A 297 -33.45 0.03 -8.97
CA ALA A 297 -32.72 -1.21 -9.18
C ALA A 297 -31.40 -1.24 -8.39
N ASN A 298 -30.59 -0.17 -8.47
CA ASN A 298 -29.34 -0.07 -7.73
C ASN A 298 -29.54 -0.17 -6.21
N HIS A 299 -30.60 0.45 -5.67
CA HIS A 299 -30.92 0.30 -4.25
C HIS A 299 -31.25 -1.14 -3.87
N ILE A 300 -31.96 -1.88 -4.72
CA ILE A 300 -32.28 -3.29 -4.50
C ILE A 300 -31.01 -4.15 -4.53
N ASP A 301 -30.11 -3.90 -5.48
CA ASP A 301 -28.84 -4.61 -5.57
C ASP A 301 -27.98 -4.35 -4.32
N HIS A 302 -27.91 -3.09 -3.88
CA HIS A 302 -27.23 -2.76 -2.63
C HIS A 302 -27.87 -3.47 -1.43
N ILE A 303 -29.20 -3.49 -1.30
CA ILE A 303 -29.88 -4.22 -0.21
C ILE A 303 -29.53 -5.72 -0.25
N MET A 304 -29.52 -6.34 -1.43
CA MET A 304 -29.14 -7.75 -1.59
C MET A 304 -27.70 -8.00 -1.15
N THR A 305 -26.76 -7.15 -1.56
CA THR A 305 -25.36 -7.24 -1.13
C THR A 305 -25.21 -7.03 0.39
N LYS A 306 -25.90 -6.02 0.95
CA LYS A 306 -25.83 -5.69 2.38
C LYS A 306 -26.37 -6.79 3.29
N LEU A 307 -27.47 -7.42 2.88
CA LEU A 307 -28.15 -8.45 3.65
C LEU A 307 -27.76 -9.88 3.24
N ASN A 308 -26.83 -10.02 2.29
CA ASN A 308 -26.43 -11.30 1.69
C ASN A 308 -27.64 -12.11 1.16
N LEU A 309 -28.56 -11.42 0.48
CA LEU A 309 -29.76 -12.01 -0.11
C LEU A 309 -29.55 -12.23 -1.60
N ARG A 310 -30.16 -13.29 -2.12
CA ARG A 310 -30.00 -13.74 -3.51
C ARG A 310 -31.20 -13.45 -4.39
N SER A 311 -32.29 -12.91 -3.83
CA SER A 311 -33.48 -12.56 -4.60
C SER A 311 -34.31 -11.44 -3.99
N ARG A 312 -35.07 -10.75 -4.85
CA ARG A 312 -36.09 -9.77 -4.45
C ARG A 312 -37.09 -10.34 -3.44
N ALA A 313 -37.49 -11.60 -3.62
CA ALA A 313 -38.42 -12.27 -2.71
C ALA A 313 -37.84 -12.41 -1.29
N GLN A 314 -36.53 -12.65 -1.17
CA GLN A 314 -35.87 -12.69 0.12
C GLN A 314 -35.81 -11.31 0.80
N ILE A 315 -35.69 -10.22 0.03
CA ILE A 315 -35.80 -8.86 0.57
C ILE A 315 -37.19 -8.62 1.18
N ALA A 316 -38.25 -9.05 0.49
CA ALA A 316 -39.62 -8.93 0.98
C ALA A 316 -39.83 -9.67 2.30
N VAL A 317 -39.37 -10.94 2.37
CA VAL A 317 -39.44 -11.76 3.59
C VAL A 317 -38.67 -11.11 4.74
N TRP A 318 -37.44 -10.65 4.47
CA TRP A 318 -36.62 -9.97 5.47
C TRP A 318 -37.26 -8.69 5.99
N ALA A 319 -37.84 -7.87 5.11
CA ALA A 319 -38.47 -6.60 5.48
C ALA A 319 -39.71 -6.82 6.37
N VAL A 320 -40.53 -7.84 6.10
CA VAL A 320 -41.65 -8.23 6.98
C VAL A 320 -41.15 -8.67 8.35
N GLN A 321 -40.13 -9.53 8.40
CA GLN A 321 -39.54 -10.01 9.66
C GLN A 321 -38.92 -8.90 10.52
N ASN A 322 -38.58 -7.76 9.92
CA ASN A 322 -37.98 -6.60 10.58
C ASN A 322 -38.96 -5.42 10.72
N GLY A 323 -40.27 -5.64 10.57
CA GLY A 323 -41.30 -4.61 10.80
C GLY A 323 -41.36 -3.49 9.76
N LEU A 324 -40.82 -3.72 8.56
CA LEU A 324 -40.85 -2.79 7.42
C LEU A 324 -41.93 -3.17 6.38
N GLY A 325 -42.56 -4.33 6.55
CA GLY A 325 -43.66 -4.80 5.70
C GLY A 325 -45.02 -4.18 6.04
N PRO A 326 -46.07 -4.45 5.25
CA PRO A 326 -47.43 -4.05 5.60
C PRO A 326 -47.83 -4.69 6.95
N GLU A 327 -48.47 -3.92 7.84
CA GLU A 327 -49.03 -4.48 9.07
C GLU A 327 -50.07 -5.56 8.71
N PRO A 328 -50.11 -6.68 9.46
CA PRO A 328 -51.14 -7.70 9.24
C PRO A 328 -52.50 -7.05 9.47
N GLU A 329 -53.36 -7.09 8.44
CA GLU A 329 -54.77 -6.71 8.58
C GLU A 329 -55.41 -7.55 9.69
N ALA A 330 -56.01 -6.86 10.66
CA ALA A 330 -56.77 -7.44 11.76
C ALA A 330 -58.15 -7.93 11.30
#